data_AF-A0A2Z5N7B5-F1
#
_entry.id   AF-A0A2Z5N7B5-F1
#
_cell.length_a   1.000
_cell.length_b   1.000
_cell.length_c   1.000
_cell.angle_alpha   90.00
_cell.angle_beta   90.00
_cell.angle_gamma   90.00
#
_symmetry.space_group_name_H-M   'P 1'
#
loop_
_entity.id
_entity.type
_entity.pdbx_description
1 polymer ?
#
loop_
_entity_poly.entity_id
_entity_poly.type
_entity_poly.pdbx_seq_one_letter_code
_entity_poly.pdbx_strand_id
1 'polypeptide(L)'
;MTYLADERIVLTAVESGHIRKTLGALAYDPAGGAGYISVVRKLAYNAFPDRIVDAFDRAKAPTADAHGSIEIDNLPIDDDVTGSPRFEETGRSFKAGVLSENVLVALSTLAGEPYSIAHEGRELVNNLTPHKTTARDYTGLGSEVELDFHIENAAQAHMPEGDTSPFALLLLGVRSEAGGGPYTRLADARRALQLLSPDDIAQLYGEHYIIRVPYRWRGASPTPRDNTDLSAVLSGPLDAPRVTVAFYPDMVLAVNTRAQEALANLYRAVREVSFGVQVSPGKLVLINNHFTLHSRDRFDPQYDENDRAFRWVQRVFVARSLWNFRAFTPLQARVFDPKALYAGESQAARPAPVAQPVPQRAAAAELEATPA
;
A
#
# COMPACT_ATOMS: atom_id res chain seq x y z
N MET A 1 18.67 -18.75 -13.12
CA MET A 1 19.32 -18.00 -12.01
C MET A 1 18.43 -18.11 -10.79
N THR A 2 18.96 -18.15 -9.57
CA THR A 2 18.15 -18.14 -8.35
C THR A 2 18.03 -16.70 -7.88
N TYR A 3 16.81 -16.16 -7.90
CA TYR A 3 16.53 -14.81 -7.42
C TYR A 3 16.29 -14.82 -5.90
N LEU A 4 16.73 -13.77 -5.23
CA LEU A 4 16.56 -13.54 -3.79
C LEU A 4 16.24 -12.06 -3.56
N ALA A 5 15.91 -11.73 -2.30
CA ALA A 5 15.78 -10.35 -1.88
C ALA A 5 17.10 -9.58 -2.07
N ASP A 6 17.00 -8.27 -2.29
CA ASP A 6 18.17 -7.43 -2.54
C ASP A 6 19.03 -7.29 -1.29
N GLU A 7 18.39 -7.31 -0.12
CA GLU A 7 19.06 -7.30 1.17
C GLU A 7 18.44 -8.34 2.12
N ARG A 8 19.30 -9.07 2.84
CA ARG A 8 18.90 -10.02 3.88
C ARG A 8 19.66 -9.74 5.16
N ILE A 9 18.94 -9.39 6.22
CA ILE A 9 19.51 -8.98 7.49
C ILE A 9 19.06 -9.96 8.56
N VAL A 10 20.00 -10.61 9.22
CA VAL A 10 19.71 -11.39 10.43
C VAL A 10 20.14 -10.55 11.64
N LEU A 11 19.20 -10.27 12.53
CA LEU A 11 19.51 -9.62 13.80
C LEU A 11 20.16 -10.61 14.76
N THR A 12 21.22 -10.18 15.45
CA THR A 12 21.77 -10.93 16.58
C THR A 12 20.80 -10.90 17.76
N ALA A 13 20.95 -11.84 18.70
CA ALA A 13 20.14 -11.84 19.92
C ALA A 13 20.30 -10.54 20.74
N VAL A 14 21.50 -9.94 20.72
CA VAL A 14 21.77 -8.67 21.41
C VAL A 14 21.00 -7.52 20.77
N GLU A 15 21.01 -7.43 19.44
CA GLU A 15 20.28 -6.39 18.71
C GLU A 15 18.76 -6.56 18.86
N SER A 16 18.27 -7.79 18.72
CA SER A 16 16.85 -8.11 18.93
C SER A 16 16.40 -7.76 20.36
N GLY A 17 17.22 -8.07 21.37
CA GLY A 17 17.00 -7.70 22.76
C GLY A 17 17.01 -6.18 22.99
N HIS A 18 17.92 -5.45 22.33
CA HIS A 18 17.96 -3.98 22.38
C HIS A 18 16.71 -3.35 21.77
N ILE A 19 16.26 -3.84 20.61
CA ILE A 19 15.02 -3.38 19.96
C ILE A 19 13.82 -3.63 20.88
N ARG A 20 13.71 -4.83 21.48
CA ARG A 20 12.65 -5.16 22.44
C ARG A 20 12.65 -4.19 23.62
N LYS A 21 13.81 -3.94 24.22
CA LYS A 21 13.94 -3.03 25.36
C LYS A 21 13.54 -1.60 24.98
N THR A 22 13.93 -1.15 23.80
CA THR A 22 13.73 0.23 23.34
C THR A 22 12.28 0.50 22.92
N LEU A 23 11.65 -0.45 22.21
CA LEU A 23 10.29 -0.27 21.66
C LEU A 23 9.18 -0.93 22.49
N GLY A 24 9.51 -1.88 23.38
CA GLY A 24 8.51 -2.61 24.17
C GLY A 24 7.86 -1.79 25.28
N ALA A 25 8.51 -0.71 25.73
CA ALA A 25 7.94 0.21 26.72
C ALA A 25 7.07 1.32 26.09
N LEU A 26 7.06 1.45 24.76
CA LEU A 26 6.29 2.48 24.08
C LEU A 26 4.81 2.07 24.03
N ALA A 27 3.92 2.98 24.44
CA ALA A 27 2.49 2.78 24.21
C ALA A 27 2.18 2.94 22.71
N TYR A 28 1.62 1.90 22.10
CA TYR A 28 1.15 1.93 20.72
C TYR A 28 -0.11 2.80 20.61
N ASP A 29 -0.10 3.75 19.67
CA ASP A 29 -1.28 4.51 19.28
C ASP A 29 -1.84 3.96 17.95
N PRO A 30 -2.97 3.22 17.97
CA PRO A 30 -3.56 2.66 16.77
C PRO A 30 -4.03 3.70 15.76
N ALA A 31 -4.23 4.95 16.18
CA ALA A 31 -4.60 6.06 15.29
C ALA A 31 -3.43 6.61 14.48
N GLY A 32 -2.19 6.35 14.89
CA GLY A 32 -1.01 6.93 14.26
C GLY A 32 -0.88 8.44 14.53
N GLY A 33 -1.25 8.90 15.73
CA GLY A 33 -1.17 10.31 16.11
C GLY A 33 0.24 10.89 15.97
N ALA A 34 0.31 12.20 15.68
CA ALA A 34 1.59 12.88 15.45
C ALA A 34 2.57 12.77 16.63
N GLY A 35 2.07 12.78 17.87
CA GLY A 35 2.87 12.59 19.08
C GLY A 35 3.54 11.21 19.12
N TYR A 36 2.76 10.14 18.88
CA TYR A 36 3.28 8.77 18.79
C TYR A 36 4.30 8.62 17.66
N ILE A 37 3.99 9.13 16.46
CA ILE A 37 4.89 9.03 15.30
C ILE A 37 6.21 9.78 15.54
N SER A 38 6.17 10.94 16.20
CA SER A 38 7.38 11.69 16.56
C SER A 38 8.27 10.90 17.52
N VAL A 39 7.67 10.26 18.54
CA VAL A 39 8.41 9.45 19.52
C VAL A 39 8.98 8.19 18.87
N VAL A 40 8.15 7.41 18.17
CA VAL A 40 8.59 6.14 17.56
C VAL A 40 9.68 6.36 16.50
N ARG A 41 9.61 7.46 15.74
CA ARG A 41 10.65 7.81 14.76
C ARG A 41 11.99 8.07 15.42
N LYS A 42 12.02 8.81 16.54
CA LYS A 42 13.26 9.03 17.30
C LYS A 42 13.82 7.73 17.87
N LEU A 43 12.94 6.85 18.36
CA LEU A 43 13.34 5.55 18.87
C LEU A 43 13.84 4.63 17.75
N ALA A 44 13.29 4.70 16.54
CA ALA A 44 13.73 3.88 15.41
C ALA A 44 15.23 4.05 15.12
N TYR A 45 15.71 5.31 15.04
CA TYR A 45 17.13 5.62 14.83
C TYR A 45 18.05 5.21 15.99
N ASN A 46 17.51 4.94 17.18
CA ASN A 46 18.27 4.44 18.33
C ASN A 46 18.22 2.90 18.43
N ALA A 47 17.08 2.31 18.05
CA ALA A 47 16.81 0.90 18.22
C ALA A 47 17.48 0.04 17.13
N PHE A 48 17.46 0.49 15.88
CA PHE A 48 17.90 -0.33 14.75
C PHE A 48 19.37 -0.09 14.40
N PRO A 49 20.16 -1.14 14.10
CA PRO A 49 21.52 -1.01 13.59
C PRO A 49 21.56 -0.25 12.26
N ASP A 50 22.67 0.46 12.00
CA ASP A 50 22.87 1.27 10.78
C ASP A 50 22.58 0.50 9.49
N ARG A 51 22.94 -0.79 9.41
CA ARG A 51 22.66 -1.63 8.23
C ARG A 51 21.17 -1.74 7.86
N ILE A 52 20.27 -1.67 8.85
CA ILE A 52 18.82 -1.65 8.59
C ILE A 52 18.44 -0.26 8.05
N VAL A 53 18.97 0.81 8.65
CA VAL A 53 18.70 2.19 8.21
C VAL A 53 19.18 2.38 6.77
N ASP A 54 20.42 1.97 6.47
CA ASP A 54 21.02 2.03 5.14
C ASP A 54 20.22 1.23 4.09
N ALA A 55 19.71 0.05 4.47
CA ALA A 55 18.89 -0.76 3.56
C ALA A 55 17.57 -0.05 3.23
N PHE A 56 16.93 0.57 4.22
CA PHE A 56 15.71 1.36 4.03
C PHE A 56 15.97 2.63 3.22
N ASP A 57 17.12 3.27 3.38
CA ASP A 57 17.56 4.39 2.55
C ASP A 57 17.77 3.96 1.09
N ARG A 58 18.37 2.79 0.85
CA ARG A 58 18.49 2.23 -0.51
C ARG A 58 17.13 1.90 -1.13
N ALA A 59 16.17 1.38 -0.36
CA ALA A 59 14.81 1.18 -0.88
C ALA A 59 14.14 2.49 -1.32
N LYS A 60 14.49 3.62 -0.69
CA LYS A 60 13.98 4.96 -1.04
C LYS A 60 14.72 5.63 -2.20
N ALA A 61 15.87 5.10 -2.64
CA ALA A 61 16.68 5.72 -3.68
C ALA A 61 15.86 5.91 -4.97
N PRO A 62 15.97 7.06 -5.67
CA PRO A 62 15.26 7.30 -6.92
C PRO A 62 16.05 6.78 -8.14
N THR A 63 16.85 5.73 -7.97
CA THR A 63 17.82 5.23 -8.96
C THR A 63 17.59 3.75 -9.26
N ALA A 64 18.24 3.25 -10.31
CA ALA A 64 18.21 1.83 -10.69
C ALA A 64 18.74 0.90 -9.58
N ASP A 65 19.51 1.42 -8.62
CA ASP A 65 20.07 0.65 -7.50
C ASP A 65 19.10 0.53 -6.30
N ALA A 66 17.89 1.09 -6.41
CA ALA A 66 16.92 1.00 -5.33
C ALA A 66 16.59 -0.45 -5.00
N HIS A 67 16.54 -0.79 -3.70
CA HIS A 67 16.13 -2.13 -3.28
C HIS A 67 14.64 -2.35 -3.57
N GLY A 68 14.32 -3.47 -4.22
CA GLY A 68 12.96 -3.93 -4.47
C GLY A 68 12.38 -4.66 -3.26
N SER A 69 13.22 -5.37 -2.52
CA SER A 69 12.81 -6.10 -1.33
C SER A 69 13.92 -6.22 -0.28
N ILE A 70 13.52 -6.22 0.99
CA ILE A 70 14.41 -6.42 2.14
C ILE A 70 13.78 -7.48 3.05
N GLU A 71 14.55 -8.50 3.41
CA GLU A 71 14.17 -9.48 4.43
C GLU A 71 14.94 -9.19 5.73
N ILE A 72 14.23 -9.17 6.87
CA ILE A 72 14.84 -9.06 8.20
C ILE A 72 14.37 -10.23 9.06
N ASP A 73 15.31 -11.02 9.53
CA ASP A 73 15.06 -12.15 10.44
C ASP A 73 15.40 -11.76 11.90
N ASN A 74 14.75 -12.45 12.83
CA ASN A 74 14.96 -12.32 14.29
C ASN A 74 14.57 -10.95 14.88
N LEU A 75 13.57 -10.29 14.31
CA LEU A 75 12.92 -9.14 14.94
C LEU A 75 12.15 -9.59 16.19
N PRO A 76 12.16 -8.80 17.28
CA PRO A 76 11.39 -9.14 18.45
C PRO A 76 9.90 -8.93 18.19
N ILE A 77 9.09 -9.90 18.57
CA ILE A 77 7.63 -9.83 18.60
C ILE A 77 7.13 -10.05 20.03
N ASP A 78 5.86 -9.77 20.28
CA ASP A 78 5.26 -9.99 21.60
C ASP A 78 5.37 -11.43 22.08
N ASP A 79 5.47 -11.58 23.39
CA ASP A 79 5.37 -12.87 24.07
C ASP A 79 3.89 -13.27 24.20
N ASP A 80 3.65 -14.53 24.58
CA ASP A 80 2.33 -15.09 24.85
C ASP A 80 1.28 -14.85 23.74
N VAL A 81 1.64 -15.09 22.48
CA VAL A 81 0.69 -15.07 21.37
C VAL A 81 -0.33 -16.21 21.55
N THR A 82 -1.55 -15.88 21.96
CA THR A 82 -2.60 -16.84 22.33
C THR A 82 -3.58 -17.16 21.22
N GLY A 83 -3.63 -16.32 20.17
CA GLY A 83 -4.60 -16.46 19.09
C GLY A 83 -4.28 -15.54 17.92
N SER A 84 -5.18 -15.50 16.94
CA SER A 84 -5.12 -14.52 15.86
C SER A 84 -6.42 -13.70 15.83
N PRO A 85 -6.33 -12.37 15.63
CA PRO A 85 -7.49 -11.50 15.61
C PRO A 85 -8.32 -11.72 14.34
N ARG A 86 -9.63 -11.47 14.45
CA ARG A 86 -10.50 -11.26 13.30
C ARG A 86 -10.39 -9.82 12.80
N PHE A 87 -10.89 -9.56 11.60
CA PHE A 87 -10.81 -8.24 10.95
C PHE A 87 -11.20 -7.04 11.84
N GLU A 88 -12.23 -7.17 12.67
CA GLU A 88 -12.72 -6.08 13.53
C GLU A 88 -12.02 -5.99 14.90
N GLU A 89 -11.18 -6.97 15.23
CA GLU A 89 -10.53 -7.08 16.54
C GLU A 89 -9.12 -6.47 16.50
N THR A 90 -8.71 -5.88 17.62
CA THR A 90 -7.34 -5.41 17.79
C THR A 90 -6.38 -6.58 18.03
N GLY A 91 -5.17 -6.48 17.47
CA GLY A 91 -4.13 -7.49 17.65
C GLY A 91 -3.69 -7.63 19.12
N ARG A 92 -3.71 -6.53 19.87
CA ARG A 92 -3.34 -6.48 21.29
C ARG A 92 -4.09 -7.50 22.16
N SER A 93 -5.32 -7.87 21.81
CA SER A 93 -6.12 -8.81 22.60
C SER A 93 -5.61 -10.26 22.55
N PHE A 94 -4.64 -10.59 21.69
CA PHE A 94 -4.19 -11.96 21.43
C PHE A 94 -2.71 -12.18 21.72
N LYS A 95 -2.09 -11.28 22.49
CA LYS A 95 -0.66 -11.30 22.86
C LYS A 95 -0.42 -10.43 24.09
N ALA A 96 0.75 -10.57 24.74
CA ALA A 96 1.03 -9.88 26.00
C ALA A 96 1.19 -8.35 25.87
N GLY A 97 1.31 -7.80 24.66
CA GLY A 97 1.62 -6.39 24.46
C GLY A 97 1.34 -5.85 23.06
N VAL A 98 2.14 -4.85 22.68
CA VAL A 98 2.06 -4.13 21.40
C VAL A 98 3.44 -3.95 20.73
N LEU A 99 4.40 -4.83 21.06
CA LEU A 99 5.78 -4.73 20.59
C LEU A 99 5.87 -4.86 19.07
N SER A 100 5.15 -5.83 18.48
CA SER A 100 5.20 -6.04 17.03
C SER A 100 4.62 -4.85 16.25
N GLU A 101 3.60 -4.15 16.75
CA GLU A 101 3.10 -2.91 16.14
C GLU A 101 4.14 -1.79 16.24
N ASN A 102 4.75 -1.59 17.41
CA ASN A 102 5.77 -0.56 17.58
C ASN A 102 7.00 -0.82 16.70
N VAL A 103 7.45 -2.07 16.58
CA VAL A 103 8.55 -2.48 15.68
C VAL A 103 8.19 -2.18 14.23
N LEU A 104 6.99 -2.58 13.80
CA LEU A 104 6.54 -2.40 12.42
C LEU A 104 6.38 -0.93 12.06
N VAL A 105 5.80 -0.12 12.96
CA VAL A 105 5.70 1.33 12.77
C VAL A 105 7.08 1.98 12.79
N ALA A 106 7.97 1.64 13.72
CA ALA A 106 9.31 2.21 13.79
C ALA A 106 10.08 2.01 12.46
N LEU A 107 10.08 0.78 11.92
CA LEU A 107 10.69 0.49 10.62
C LEU A 107 10.01 1.27 9.48
N SER A 108 8.67 1.32 9.46
CA SER A 108 7.95 2.08 8.44
C SER A 108 8.31 3.58 8.42
N THR A 109 8.62 4.17 9.58
CA THR A 109 9.04 5.57 9.67
C THR A 109 10.44 5.82 9.12
N LEU A 110 11.28 4.78 8.98
CA LEU A 110 12.55 4.88 8.24
C LEU A 110 12.30 4.94 6.73
N ALA A 111 11.26 4.27 6.23
CA ALA A 111 10.90 4.23 4.81
C ALA A 111 10.06 5.45 4.36
N GLY A 112 9.26 6.04 5.23
CA GLY A 112 8.41 7.18 4.89
C GLY A 112 7.33 7.45 5.92
N GLU A 113 6.11 7.70 5.44
CA GLU A 113 4.96 8.02 6.27
C GLU A 113 4.00 6.82 6.33
N PRO A 114 3.88 6.14 7.49
CA PRO A 114 2.95 5.04 7.62
C PRO A 114 1.49 5.53 7.57
N TYR A 115 0.62 4.71 6.99
CA TYR A 115 -0.81 4.96 6.92
C TYR A 115 -1.61 3.66 6.79
N SER A 116 -2.93 3.79 6.91
CA SER A 116 -3.90 2.72 6.72
C SER A 116 -5.14 3.21 5.99
N ILE A 117 -5.87 2.28 5.37
CA ILE A 117 -7.13 2.52 4.68
C ILE A 117 -8.22 1.75 5.40
N ALA A 118 -9.35 2.40 5.70
CA ALA A 118 -10.37 1.87 6.62
C ALA A 118 -10.94 0.50 6.22
N HIS A 119 -11.11 0.24 4.93
CA HIS A 119 -11.57 -1.05 4.41
C HIS A 119 -10.47 -2.11 4.28
N GLU A 120 -9.21 -1.74 4.53
CA GLU A 120 -8.04 -2.62 4.59
C GLU A 120 -7.64 -2.95 6.04
N GLY A 121 -7.95 -2.06 6.98
CA GLY A 121 -7.82 -2.27 8.42
C GLY A 121 -8.25 -1.05 9.23
N ARG A 122 -8.59 -1.28 10.51
CA ARG A 122 -9.18 -0.25 11.40
C ARG A 122 -8.16 0.53 12.23
N GLU A 123 -6.92 0.06 12.25
CA GLU A 123 -5.79 0.66 12.94
C GLU A 123 -4.66 0.95 11.93
N LEU A 124 -3.63 1.69 12.36
CA LEU A 124 -2.44 1.95 11.55
C LEU A 124 -1.75 0.65 11.11
N VAL A 125 -1.61 -0.31 12.03
CA VAL A 125 -1.14 -1.67 11.73
C VAL A 125 -2.33 -2.57 11.45
N ASN A 126 -2.38 -3.18 10.27
CA ASN A 126 -3.46 -4.09 9.87
C ASN A 126 -3.10 -5.54 10.22
N ASN A 127 -4.11 -6.32 10.61
CA ASN A 127 -3.96 -7.75 10.86
C ASN A 127 -4.42 -8.54 9.63
N LEU A 128 -3.53 -9.35 9.06
CA LEU A 128 -3.80 -10.23 7.94
C LEU A 128 -3.91 -11.67 8.44
N THR A 129 -5.14 -12.10 8.67
CA THR A 129 -5.49 -13.44 9.12
C THR A 129 -6.47 -14.07 8.11
N PRO A 130 -6.25 -15.33 7.68
CA PRO A 130 -7.15 -15.95 6.72
C PRO A 130 -8.51 -16.25 7.37
N HIS A 131 -9.59 -16.00 6.63
CA HIS A 131 -10.96 -16.20 7.10
C HIS A 131 -11.72 -17.18 6.20
N LYS A 132 -12.45 -18.12 6.80
CA LYS A 132 -13.28 -19.10 6.07
C LYS A 132 -14.29 -18.43 5.13
N THR A 133 -14.89 -17.31 5.53
CA THR A 133 -15.91 -16.60 4.74
C THR A 133 -15.36 -15.88 3.51
N THR A 134 -14.08 -15.51 3.53
CA THR A 134 -13.39 -14.82 2.43
C THR A 134 -12.37 -15.72 1.74
N ALA A 135 -12.41 -17.03 1.97
CA ALA A 135 -11.36 -17.96 1.56
C ALA A 135 -11.07 -17.91 0.05
N ARG A 136 -12.07 -17.59 -0.77
CA ARG A 136 -11.97 -17.51 -2.23
C ARG A 136 -11.77 -16.09 -2.78
N ASP A 137 -11.63 -15.10 -1.91
CA ASP A 137 -11.42 -13.71 -2.31
C ASP A 137 -9.95 -13.47 -2.69
N TYR A 138 -9.71 -12.70 -3.75
CA TYR A 138 -8.38 -12.22 -4.15
C TYR A 138 -7.90 -11.09 -3.24
N THR A 139 -7.71 -11.40 -1.96
CA THR A 139 -7.38 -10.41 -0.93
C THR A 139 -6.43 -10.99 0.12
N GLY A 140 -5.80 -10.13 0.92
CA GLY A 140 -4.90 -10.55 2.01
C GLY A 140 -5.53 -11.50 3.05
N LEU A 141 -6.87 -11.56 3.09
CA LEU A 141 -7.66 -12.41 3.99
C LEU A 141 -8.15 -13.73 3.34
N GLY A 142 -8.02 -13.87 2.02
CA GLY A 142 -8.36 -15.12 1.32
C GLY A 142 -7.30 -16.20 1.54
N SER A 143 -7.51 -17.42 1.02
CA SER A 143 -6.55 -18.52 1.17
C SER A 143 -6.63 -19.60 0.09
N GLU A 144 -7.84 -19.95 -0.35
CA GLU A 144 -8.13 -21.04 -1.30
C GLU A 144 -7.79 -20.69 -2.76
N VAL A 145 -7.47 -19.43 -3.03
CA VAL A 145 -7.00 -18.94 -4.33
C VAL A 145 -5.61 -18.35 -4.21
N GLU A 146 -4.81 -18.49 -5.27
CA GLU A 146 -3.58 -17.73 -5.41
C GLU A 146 -3.94 -16.25 -5.47
N LEU A 147 -3.28 -15.45 -4.61
CA LEU A 147 -3.32 -14.02 -4.74
C LEU A 147 -2.24 -13.67 -5.76
N ASP A 148 -2.58 -13.67 -7.04
CA ASP A 148 -1.62 -13.53 -8.16
C ASP A 148 -0.82 -12.22 -8.08
N PHE A 149 0.26 -12.13 -8.87
CA PHE A 149 1.20 -11.01 -8.85
C PHE A 149 0.51 -9.67 -9.12
N HIS A 150 0.82 -8.69 -8.28
CA HIS A 150 0.28 -7.35 -8.40
C HIS A 150 1.19 -6.31 -7.75
N ILE A 151 1.00 -5.07 -8.19
CA ILE A 151 1.35 -3.87 -7.45
C ILE A 151 0.16 -3.51 -6.56
N GLU A 152 0.39 -3.34 -5.26
CA GLU A 152 -0.66 -3.03 -4.29
C GLU A 152 -1.36 -1.73 -4.69
N ASN A 153 -2.69 -1.78 -4.80
CA ASN A 153 -3.52 -0.63 -5.17
C ASN A 153 -3.06 0.08 -6.47
N ALA A 154 -2.56 -0.67 -7.46
CA ALA A 154 -1.98 -0.13 -8.71
C ALA A 154 -2.81 0.97 -9.39
N ALA A 155 -4.14 0.81 -9.46
CA ALA A 155 -5.04 1.79 -10.09
C ALA A 155 -5.00 3.17 -9.39
N GLN A 156 -4.67 3.22 -8.09
CA GLN A 156 -4.62 4.47 -7.32
C GLN A 156 -3.51 5.42 -7.79
N ALA A 157 -2.52 4.93 -8.55
CA ALA A 157 -1.51 5.77 -9.18
C ALA A 157 -2.07 6.70 -10.27
N HIS A 158 -3.24 6.37 -10.82
CA HIS A 158 -3.89 7.07 -11.94
C HIS A 158 -5.14 7.84 -11.51
N MET A 159 -5.35 8.02 -10.20
CA MET A 159 -6.55 8.68 -9.66
C MET A 159 -6.36 10.20 -9.57
N PRO A 160 -7.43 11.00 -9.76
CA PRO A 160 -7.35 12.46 -9.80
C PRO A 160 -6.96 13.10 -8.46
N GLU A 161 -7.13 12.39 -7.34
CA GLU A 161 -6.70 12.81 -6.00
C GLU A 161 -5.15 12.86 -5.87
N GLY A 162 -4.45 12.20 -6.80
CA GLY A 162 -3.02 11.95 -6.80
C GLY A 162 -2.70 10.49 -6.46
N ASP A 163 -1.43 10.12 -6.57
CA ASP A 163 -0.99 8.75 -6.26
C ASP A 163 -1.15 8.43 -4.77
N THR A 164 -2.20 7.68 -4.44
CA THR A 164 -2.48 7.18 -3.08
C THR A 164 -2.16 5.69 -2.92
N SER A 165 -1.53 5.08 -3.93
CA SER A 165 -0.97 3.73 -3.78
C SER A 165 0.24 3.78 -2.84
N PRO A 166 0.51 2.69 -2.11
CA PRO A 166 1.66 2.67 -1.21
C PRO A 166 2.95 2.75 -2.01
N PHE A 167 3.94 3.47 -1.46
CA PHE A 167 5.33 3.37 -1.89
C PHE A 167 5.91 2.03 -1.50
N ALA A 168 5.65 1.59 -0.27
CA ALA A 168 6.09 0.30 0.22
C ALA A 168 5.04 -0.31 1.15
N LEU A 169 5.11 -1.63 1.29
CA LEU A 169 4.40 -2.37 2.34
C LEU A 169 5.42 -3.17 3.15
N LEU A 170 5.21 -3.23 4.46
CA LEU A 170 5.98 -4.06 5.36
C LEU A 170 5.07 -5.15 5.91
N LEU A 171 5.53 -6.40 5.87
CA LEU A 171 4.82 -7.58 6.38
C LEU A 171 5.66 -8.22 7.49
N LEU A 172 5.13 -8.31 8.71
CA LEU A 172 5.78 -8.93 9.86
C LEU A 172 5.00 -10.17 10.31
N GLY A 173 5.66 -11.32 10.40
CA GLY A 173 5.03 -12.52 10.94
C GLY A 173 4.89 -12.45 12.46
N VAL A 174 3.71 -12.80 12.96
CA VAL A 174 3.40 -12.84 14.40
C VAL A 174 3.10 -14.28 14.85
N ARG A 175 2.33 -15.03 14.04
CA ARG A 175 1.96 -16.42 14.34
C ARG A 175 2.00 -17.26 13.05
N SER A 176 2.52 -18.48 13.15
CA SER A 176 2.56 -19.45 12.04
C SER A 176 1.63 -20.62 12.29
N GLU A 177 1.17 -21.22 11.19
CA GLU A 177 0.56 -22.54 11.17
C GLU A 177 1.61 -23.66 11.29
N ALA A 178 1.19 -24.83 11.77
CA ALA A 178 2.08 -25.98 11.88
C ALA A 178 2.48 -26.47 10.47
N GLY A 179 3.78 -26.52 10.18
CA GLY A 179 4.32 -26.84 8.85
C GLY A 179 4.79 -25.62 8.04
N GLY A 180 4.60 -24.39 8.56
CA GLY A 180 4.99 -23.15 7.91
C GLY A 180 3.89 -22.57 7.02
N GLY A 181 3.90 -21.25 6.86
CA GLY A 181 2.89 -20.53 6.08
C GLY A 181 3.14 -20.60 4.56
N PRO A 182 2.19 -20.07 3.75
CA PRO A 182 2.40 -19.90 2.31
C PRO A 182 3.62 -19.03 2.02
N TYR A 183 4.21 -19.23 0.85
CA TYR A 183 5.18 -18.28 0.33
C TYR A 183 4.46 -17.00 -0.11
N THR A 184 4.94 -15.87 0.39
CA THR A 184 4.79 -14.58 -0.30
C THR A 184 5.82 -14.58 -1.42
N ARG A 185 5.39 -14.49 -2.67
CA ARG A 185 6.33 -14.39 -3.80
C ARG A 185 6.58 -12.95 -4.15
N LEU A 186 7.82 -12.65 -4.52
CA LEU A 186 8.28 -11.32 -4.90
C LEU A 186 8.95 -11.41 -6.26
N ALA A 187 8.70 -10.42 -7.10
CA ALA A 187 9.28 -10.31 -8.43
C ALA A 187 9.60 -8.84 -8.73
N ASP A 188 10.90 -8.53 -8.80
CA ASP A 188 11.36 -7.23 -9.26
C ASP A 188 11.13 -7.10 -10.77
N ALA A 189 10.24 -6.20 -11.17
CA ALA A 189 9.90 -6.00 -12.57
C ALA A 189 11.11 -5.62 -13.41
N ARG A 190 12.13 -4.94 -12.87
CA ARG A 190 13.34 -4.59 -13.62
C ARG A 190 14.07 -5.83 -14.13
N ARG A 191 14.07 -6.91 -13.34
CA ARG A 191 14.62 -8.21 -13.75
C ARG A 191 13.74 -8.86 -14.82
N ALA A 192 12.42 -8.78 -14.67
CA ALA A 192 11.48 -9.30 -15.66
C ALA A 192 11.63 -8.57 -17.01
N LEU A 193 11.76 -7.23 -17.01
CA LEU A 193 11.90 -6.41 -18.22
C LEU A 193 13.14 -6.76 -19.05
N GLN A 194 14.20 -7.31 -18.45
CA GLN A 194 15.37 -7.81 -19.19
C GLN A 194 15.07 -9.04 -20.05
N LEU A 195 13.97 -9.74 -19.79
CA LEU A 195 13.52 -10.91 -20.56
C LEU A 195 12.56 -10.52 -21.69
N LEU A 196 12.12 -9.26 -21.75
CA LEU A 196 11.15 -8.80 -22.73
C LEU A 196 11.82 -8.27 -23.99
N SER A 197 11.10 -8.37 -25.12
CA SER A 197 11.53 -7.73 -26.35
C SER A 197 11.39 -6.20 -26.25
N PRO A 198 12.19 -5.41 -26.99
CA PRO A 198 12.01 -3.95 -27.04
C PRO A 198 10.60 -3.53 -27.47
N ASP A 199 9.97 -4.31 -28.34
CA ASP A 199 8.59 -4.07 -28.78
C ASP A 199 7.57 -4.34 -27.66
N ASP A 200 7.74 -5.40 -26.86
CA ASP A 200 6.88 -5.60 -25.68
C ASP A 200 7.01 -4.45 -24.67
N ILE A 201 8.24 -3.99 -24.43
CA ILE A 201 8.49 -2.83 -23.56
C ILE A 201 7.78 -1.59 -24.11
N ALA A 202 7.90 -1.32 -25.42
CA ALA A 202 7.22 -0.19 -26.06
C ALA A 202 5.70 -0.25 -25.89
N GLN A 203 5.10 -1.44 -26.02
CA GLN A 203 3.66 -1.63 -25.76
C GLN A 203 3.28 -1.34 -24.32
N LEU A 204 4.08 -1.80 -23.35
CA LEU A 204 3.83 -1.62 -21.92
C LEU A 204 3.95 -0.15 -21.48
N TYR A 205 4.76 0.65 -22.18
CA TYR A 205 4.86 2.11 -22.02
C TYR A 205 3.76 2.89 -22.74
N GLY A 206 3.07 2.27 -23.70
CA GLY A 206 1.93 2.87 -24.40
C GLY A 206 0.67 2.87 -23.54
N GLU A 207 -0.19 3.86 -23.74
CA GLU A 207 -1.52 3.94 -23.11
C GLU A 207 -2.51 2.94 -23.76
N HIS A 208 -2.24 1.66 -23.54
CA HIS A 208 -2.96 0.54 -24.16
C HIS A 208 -3.76 -0.29 -23.15
N TYR A 209 -3.84 0.17 -21.91
CA TYR A 209 -4.39 -0.61 -20.80
C TYR A 209 -5.41 0.15 -19.97
N ILE A 210 -6.45 -0.54 -19.56
CA ILE A 210 -7.40 -0.09 -18.55
C ILE A 210 -7.16 -0.94 -17.30
N ILE A 211 -6.82 -0.32 -16.18
CA ILE A 211 -6.66 -0.98 -14.90
C ILE A 211 -7.97 -0.82 -14.12
N ARG A 212 -8.58 -1.95 -13.78
CA ARG A 212 -9.77 -1.97 -12.94
C ARG A 212 -9.42 -1.57 -11.51
N VAL A 213 -10.29 -0.80 -10.88
CA VAL A 213 -10.21 -0.53 -9.45
C VAL A 213 -10.64 -1.80 -8.71
N PRO A 214 -9.87 -2.28 -7.70
CA PRO A 214 -10.26 -3.44 -6.92
C PRO A 214 -11.65 -3.24 -6.31
N TYR A 215 -12.45 -4.30 -6.20
CA TYR A 215 -13.86 -4.19 -5.79
C TYR A 215 -14.07 -3.38 -4.51
N ARG A 216 -13.18 -3.53 -3.52
CA ARG A 216 -13.22 -2.80 -2.24
C ARG A 216 -13.02 -1.28 -2.36
N TRP A 217 -12.41 -0.83 -3.44
CA TRP A 217 -12.19 0.57 -3.76
C TRP A 217 -13.26 1.15 -4.69
N ARG A 218 -14.12 0.32 -5.31
CA ARG A 218 -15.17 0.79 -6.21
C ARG A 218 -16.23 1.56 -5.44
N GLY A 219 -16.59 2.74 -5.95
CA GLY A 219 -17.50 3.66 -5.24
C GLY A 219 -16.93 4.23 -3.95
N ALA A 220 -15.66 3.96 -3.64
CA ALA A 220 -15.01 4.40 -2.42
C ALA A 220 -14.22 5.70 -2.61
N SER A 221 -14.22 6.37 -3.76
CA SER A 221 -13.51 7.65 -3.96
C SER A 221 -14.49 8.83 -4.09
N PRO A 222 -14.06 10.08 -3.84
CA PRO A 222 -14.87 11.28 -4.10
C PRO A 222 -15.36 11.35 -5.56
N THR A 223 -14.56 10.83 -6.49
CA THR A 223 -14.93 10.63 -7.89
C THR A 223 -14.97 9.15 -8.21
N PRO A 224 -16.11 8.45 -7.96
CA PRO A 224 -16.23 7.02 -8.16
C PRO A 224 -15.78 6.59 -9.54
N ARG A 225 -14.74 5.77 -9.59
CA ARG A 225 -14.26 5.14 -10.82
C ARG A 225 -14.13 3.65 -10.59
N ASP A 226 -14.63 2.91 -11.57
CA ASP A 226 -14.51 1.46 -11.61
C ASP A 226 -13.22 1.03 -12.31
N ASN A 227 -12.67 1.92 -13.13
CA ASN A 227 -11.51 1.71 -13.98
C ASN A 227 -10.72 3.01 -14.14
N THR A 228 -9.44 2.90 -14.47
CA THR A 228 -8.67 4.03 -15.01
C THR A 228 -9.17 4.43 -16.40
N ASP A 229 -8.74 5.59 -16.88
CA ASP A 229 -8.69 5.85 -18.33
C ASP A 229 -7.64 4.92 -18.98
N LEU A 230 -7.41 5.07 -20.29
CA LEU A 230 -6.26 4.41 -20.92
C LEU A 230 -4.98 4.87 -20.24
N SER A 231 -4.15 3.88 -19.89
CA SER A 231 -2.98 4.04 -19.07
C SER A 231 -1.88 3.11 -19.55
N ALA A 232 -0.64 3.47 -19.23
CA ALA A 232 0.51 2.60 -19.41
C ALA A 232 0.70 1.69 -18.20
N VAL A 233 1.25 0.50 -18.43
CA VAL A 233 1.69 -0.40 -17.35
C VAL A 233 3.02 0.07 -16.77
N LEU A 234 3.88 0.64 -17.61
CA LEU A 234 5.19 1.20 -17.26
C LEU A 234 5.20 2.70 -17.48
N SER A 235 5.83 3.43 -16.57
CA SER A 235 6.12 4.86 -16.72
C SER A 235 7.47 5.21 -16.08
N GLY A 236 7.99 6.39 -16.39
CA GLY A 236 9.32 6.82 -15.92
C GLY A 236 10.48 6.11 -16.65
N PRO A 237 11.72 6.28 -16.18
CA PRO A 237 12.90 5.69 -16.79
C PRO A 237 12.87 4.16 -16.82
N LEU A 238 13.45 3.53 -17.84
CA LEU A 238 13.43 2.07 -18.01
C LEU A 238 14.21 1.31 -16.93
N ASP A 239 15.28 1.91 -16.43
CA ASP A 239 16.16 1.35 -15.38
C ASP A 239 15.59 1.56 -13.96
N ALA A 240 14.68 2.52 -13.79
CA ALA A 240 13.95 2.78 -12.55
C ALA A 240 12.45 3.05 -12.84
N PRO A 241 11.71 2.05 -13.37
CA PRO A 241 10.35 2.25 -13.82
C PRO A 241 9.38 2.34 -12.64
N ARG A 242 8.28 3.06 -12.85
CA ARG A 242 7.06 2.87 -12.09
C ARG A 242 6.18 1.86 -12.82
N VAL A 243 5.77 0.82 -12.10
CA VAL A 243 4.91 -0.26 -12.58
C VAL A 243 3.53 -0.09 -11.97
N THR A 244 2.48 -0.23 -12.78
CA THR A 244 1.09 -0.20 -12.34
C THR A 244 0.32 -1.34 -13.02
N VAL A 245 0.28 -2.51 -12.38
CA VAL A 245 -0.39 -3.70 -12.92
C VAL A 245 -0.88 -4.61 -11.80
N ALA A 246 -1.96 -5.36 -12.06
CA ALA A 246 -2.41 -6.46 -11.21
C ALA A 246 -2.91 -7.61 -12.10
N PHE A 247 -2.37 -8.81 -11.89
CA PHE A 247 -2.65 -9.97 -12.74
C PHE A 247 -3.82 -10.84 -12.25
N TYR A 248 -4.63 -10.36 -11.30
CA TYR A 248 -5.88 -11.05 -10.98
C TYR A 248 -6.80 -11.11 -12.21
N PRO A 249 -7.69 -12.12 -12.30
CA PRO A 249 -8.66 -12.19 -13.38
C PRO A 249 -9.43 -10.88 -13.56
N ASP A 250 -9.57 -10.45 -14.81
CA ASP A 250 -10.27 -9.24 -15.24
C ASP A 250 -9.73 -7.89 -14.72
N MET A 251 -8.57 -7.84 -14.06
CA MET A 251 -8.06 -6.58 -13.49
C MET A 251 -7.41 -5.62 -14.48
N VAL A 252 -6.85 -6.14 -15.57
CA VAL A 252 -6.22 -5.30 -16.61
C VAL A 252 -6.78 -5.71 -17.97
N LEU A 253 -7.33 -4.74 -18.69
CA LEU A 253 -7.85 -4.92 -20.03
C LEU A 253 -6.89 -4.27 -21.02
N ALA A 254 -6.38 -5.06 -21.97
CA ALA A 254 -5.60 -4.54 -23.09
C ALA A 254 -6.54 -4.14 -24.23
N VAL A 255 -6.27 -3.00 -24.90
CA VAL A 255 -7.14 -2.49 -25.97
C VAL A 255 -6.99 -3.22 -27.31
N ASN A 256 -5.90 -3.96 -27.49
CA ASN A 256 -5.61 -4.68 -28.72
C ASN A 256 -4.78 -5.95 -28.45
N THR A 257 -4.68 -6.81 -29.47
CA THR A 257 -3.96 -8.09 -29.39
C THR A 257 -2.49 -7.92 -29.03
N ARG A 258 -1.81 -6.92 -29.60
CA ARG A 258 -0.38 -6.72 -29.37
C ARG A 258 -0.07 -6.31 -27.93
N ALA A 259 -0.91 -5.44 -27.35
CA ALA A 259 -0.84 -5.04 -25.95
C ALA A 259 -1.17 -6.21 -25.01
N GLN A 260 -2.13 -7.08 -25.38
CA GLN A 260 -2.45 -8.30 -24.64
C GLN A 260 -1.26 -9.27 -24.63
N GLU A 261 -0.58 -9.45 -25.77
CA GLU A 261 0.62 -10.28 -25.88
C GLU A 261 1.76 -9.74 -25.01
N ALA A 262 2.00 -8.42 -25.04
CA ALA A 262 3.03 -7.78 -24.21
C ALA A 262 2.74 -7.97 -22.71
N LEU A 263 1.48 -7.82 -22.29
CA LEU A 263 1.05 -8.05 -20.91
C LEU A 263 1.23 -9.51 -20.50
N ALA A 264 0.91 -10.47 -21.38
CA ALA A 264 1.12 -11.89 -21.13
C ALA A 264 2.61 -12.26 -21.06
N ASN A 265 3.46 -11.63 -21.88
CA ASN A 265 4.91 -11.79 -21.83
C ASN A 265 5.48 -11.23 -20.52
N LEU A 266 5.03 -10.05 -20.09
CA LEU A 266 5.38 -9.49 -18.78
C LEU A 266 4.99 -10.44 -17.63
N TYR A 267 3.77 -10.98 -17.65
CA TYR A 267 3.32 -11.93 -16.64
C TYR A 267 4.22 -13.17 -16.55
N ARG A 268 4.58 -13.76 -17.70
CA ARG A 268 5.49 -14.91 -17.74
C ARG A 268 6.88 -14.56 -17.20
N ALA A 269 7.42 -13.42 -17.59
CA ALA A 269 8.72 -12.95 -17.10
C ALA A 269 8.71 -12.68 -15.59
N VAL A 270 7.66 -12.04 -15.06
CA VAL A 270 7.46 -11.81 -13.62
C VAL A 270 7.48 -13.13 -12.85
N ARG A 271 6.74 -14.15 -13.33
CA ARG A 271 6.74 -15.48 -12.70
C ARG A 271 8.12 -16.13 -12.75
N GLU A 272 8.80 -16.03 -13.89
CA GLU A 272 10.14 -16.60 -14.08
C GLU A 272 11.18 -15.99 -13.14
N VAL A 273 11.11 -14.68 -12.88
CA VAL A 273 12.06 -14.00 -11.98
C VAL A 273 11.66 -14.01 -10.50
N SER A 274 10.51 -14.62 -10.18
CA SER A 274 9.97 -14.59 -8.83
C SER A 274 10.72 -15.52 -7.88
N PHE A 275 10.73 -15.17 -6.60
CA PHE A 275 11.20 -16.02 -5.50
C PHE A 275 10.24 -15.96 -4.32
N GLY A 276 10.23 -17.01 -3.50
CA GLY A 276 9.33 -17.14 -2.36
C GLY A 276 9.99 -16.79 -1.02
N VAL A 277 9.23 -16.13 -0.15
CA VAL A 277 9.59 -15.88 1.25
C VAL A 277 8.45 -16.35 2.17
N GLN A 278 8.75 -17.19 3.16
CA GLN A 278 7.79 -17.51 4.22
C GLN A 278 7.89 -16.48 5.33
N VAL A 279 6.83 -15.71 5.53
CA VAL A 279 6.77 -14.67 6.59
C VAL A 279 6.43 -15.33 7.93
N SER A 280 7.46 -15.85 8.62
CA SER A 280 7.36 -16.49 9.94
C SER A 280 7.45 -15.49 11.10
N PRO A 281 7.08 -15.87 12.35
CA PRO A 281 7.26 -15.07 13.55
C PRO A 281 8.64 -14.41 13.63
N GLY A 282 8.66 -13.08 13.78
CA GLY A 282 9.89 -12.29 13.84
C GLY A 282 10.62 -12.10 12.51
N LYS A 283 10.05 -12.57 11.40
CA LYS A 283 10.52 -12.26 10.05
C LYS A 283 9.70 -11.14 9.44
N LEU A 284 10.39 -10.13 8.92
CA LEU A 284 9.81 -9.02 8.18
C LEU A 284 10.24 -9.06 6.71
N VAL A 285 9.31 -8.66 5.84
CA VAL A 285 9.56 -8.38 4.44
C VAL A 285 9.10 -6.97 4.13
N LEU A 286 10.00 -6.12 3.64
CA LEU A 286 9.66 -4.86 2.97
C LEU A 286 9.57 -5.12 1.47
N ILE A 287 8.53 -4.58 0.83
CA ILE A 287 8.31 -4.67 -0.61
C ILE A 287 8.18 -3.25 -1.14
N ASN A 288 9.07 -2.86 -2.06
CA ASN A 288 9.01 -1.60 -2.78
C ASN A 288 7.97 -1.69 -3.89
N ASN A 289 6.82 -1.11 -3.63
CA ASN A 289 5.63 -1.22 -4.45
C ASN A 289 5.67 -0.35 -5.71
N HIS A 290 6.78 0.36 -5.98
CA HIS A 290 6.94 1.03 -7.27
C HIS A 290 7.19 0.06 -8.42
N PHE A 291 7.88 -1.05 -8.17
CA PHE A 291 8.31 -1.96 -9.24
C PHE A 291 8.44 -3.41 -8.81
N THR A 292 8.29 -3.74 -7.52
CA THR A 292 8.31 -5.13 -7.05
C THR A 292 6.89 -5.62 -6.93
N LEU A 293 6.51 -6.56 -7.80
CA LEU A 293 5.23 -7.24 -7.70
C LEU A 293 5.31 -8.29 -6.59
N HIS A 294 4.20 -8.49 -5.90
CA HIS A 294 4.05 -9.55 -4.93
C HIS A 294 2.83 -10.40 -5.20
N SER A 295 2.92 -11.66 -4.77
CA SER A 295 1.85 -12.63 -4.81
C SER A 295 1.85 -13.43 -3.51
N ARG A 296 0.83 -14.27 -3.32
CA ARG A 296 0.83 -15.26 -2.25
C ARG A 296 0.27 -16.57 -2.79
N ASP A 297 1.03 -17.64 -2.54
CA ASP A 297 0.61 -18.99 -2.88
C ASP A 297 -0.75 -19.33 -2.22
N ARG A 298 -1.52 -20.15 -2.94
CA ARG A 298 -2.71 -20.81 -2.38
C ARG A 298 -2.29 -21.72 -1.23
N PHE A 299 -3.06 -21.72 -0.15
CA PHE A 299 -2.79 -22.58 1.01
C PHE A 299 -4.10 -22.97 1.72
N ASP A 300 -4.00 -24.00 2.55
CA ASP A 300 -5.10 -24.52 3.36
C ASP A 300 -4.88 -24.11 4.82
N PRO A 301 -5.53 -23.02 5.31
CA PRO A 301 -5.24 -22.51 6.64
C PRO A 301 -5.68 -23.47 7.74
N GLN A 302 -4.87 -23.56 8.79
CA GLN A 302 -5.25 -24.21 10.03
C GLN A 302 -6.04 -23.25 10.92
N TYR A 303 -7.06 -23.77 11.60
CA TYR A 303 -7.90 -23.00 12.53
C TYR A 303 -7.90 -23.67 13.91
N ASP A 304 -7.98 -22.87 14.96
CA ASP A 304 -8.17 -23.35 16.32
C ASP A 304 -9.64 -23.73 16.61
N GLU A 305 -9.89 -24.19 17.83
CA GLU A 305 -11.22 -24.60 18.33
C GLU A 305 -12.27 -23.46 18.30
N ASN A 306 -11.85 -22.21 18.17
CA ASN A 306 -12.71 -21.03 18.07
C ASN A 306 -12.83 -20.51 16.63
N ASP A 307 -12.45 -21.34 15.65
CA ASP A 307 -12.42 -21.03 14.22
C ASP A 307 -11.49 -19.85 13.87
N ARG A 308 -10.44 -19.60 14.66
CA ARG A 308 -9.46 -18.54 14.38
C ARG A 308 -8.24 -19.14 13.69
N ALA A 309 -7.75 -18.47 12.66
CA ALA A 309 -6.59 -18.95 11.93
C ALA A 309 -5.33 -18.99 12.81
N PHE A 310 -4.46 -19.97 12.61
CA PHE A 310 -3.13 -19.97 13.22
C PHE A 310 -2.20 -18.93 12.57
N ARG A 311 -2.32 -18.71 11.26
CA ARG A 311 -1.48 -17.74 10.55
C ARG A 311 -1.89 -16.30 10.90
N TRP A 312 -0.92 -15.50 11.33
CA TRP A 312 -1.08 -14.07 11.56
C TRP A 312 0.15 -13.29 11.08
N VAL A 313 -0.09 -12.42 10.10
CA VAL A 313 0.87 -11.43 9.62
C VAL A 313 0.32 -10.04 9.91
N GLN A 314 1.18 -9.12 10.34
CA GLN A 314 0.85 -7.70 10.45
C GLN A 314 1.38 -6.93 9.25
N ARG A 315 0.61 -5.96 8.76
CA ARG A 315 0.95 -5.10 7.63
C ARG A 315 0.87 -3.63 8.00
N VAL A 316 1.80 -2.83 7.49
CA VAL A 316 1.64 -1.38 7.43
C VAL A 316 1.97 -0.90 6.01
N PHE A 317 1.19 0.05 5.51
CA PHE A 317 1.48 0.75 4.27
C PHE A 317 2.33 1.98 4.54
N VAL A 318 3.21 2.32 3.59
CA VAL A 318 4.08 3.48 3.67
C VAL A 318 3.89 4.33 2.42
N ALA A 319 3.60 5.61 2.62
CA ALA A 319 3.58 6.62 1.57
C ALA A 319 4.87 7.45 1.61
N ARG A 320 5.27 8.02 0.46
CA ARG A 320 6.34 9.05 0.45
C ARG A 320 5.90 10.34 1.15
N SER A 321 4.61 10.64 1.07
CA SER A 321 3.98 11.81 1.67
C SER A 321 2.50 11.52 1.91
N LEU A 322 1.93 12.03 3.00
CA LEU A 322 0.49 11.94 3.26
C LEU A 322 -0.32 12.99 2.48
N TRP A 323 0.31 13.89 1.74
CA TRP A 323 -0.38 14.98 1.04
C TRP A 323 -1.47 14.51 0.06
N ASN A 324 -1.28 13.36 -0.58
CA ASN A 324 -2.25 12.80 -1.52
C ASN A 324 -3.53 12.29 -0.85
N PHE A 325 -3.52 12.09 0.48
CA PHE A 325 -4.69 11.63 1.25
C PHE A 325 -5.61 12.77 1.69
N ARG A 326 -5.29 14.04 1.37
CA ARG A 326 -6.12 15.21 1.72
C ARG A 326 -7.55 15.16 1.18
N ALA A 327 -7.80 14.35 0.16
CA ALA A 327 -9.12 14.14 -0.42
C ALA A 327 -9.95 13.05 0.28
N PHE A 328 -9.31 12.26 1.16
CA PHE A 328 -9.97 11.17 1.90
C PHE A 328 -10.44 11.66 3.27
N THR A 329 -11.46 11.00 3.81
CA THR A 329 -11.97 11.29 5.16
C THR A 329 -11.00 10.70 6.19
N PRO A 330 -10.40 11.49 7.10
CA PRO A 330 -9.57 10.94 8.17
C PRO A 330 -10.47 10.36 9.28
N LEU A 331 -10.61 9.04 9.35
CA LEU A 331 -11.33 8.39 10.45
C LEU A 331 -10.51 8.43 11.75
N GLN A 332 -9.20 8.41 11.62
CA GLN A 332 -8.22 8.60 12.67
C GLN A 332 -7.05 9.41 12.10
N ALA A 333 -6.00 9.66 12.88
CA ALA A 333 -4.89 10.54 12.44
C ALA A 333 -4.19 10.03 11.16
N ARG A 334 -4.08 8.70 10.98
CA ARG A 334 -3.45 8.05 9.81
C ARG A 334 -4.24 6.88 9.26
N VAL A 335 -5.53 6.78 9.61
CA VAL A 335 -6.47 5.82 9.04
C VAL A 335 -7.47 6.60 8.21
N PHE A 336 -7.42 6.41 6.90
CA PHE A 336 -8.23 7.16 5.95
C PHE A 336 -9.36 6.29 5.40
N ASP A 337 -10.56 6.86 5.31
CA ASP A 337 -11.63 6.33 4.48
C ASP A 337 -11.62 7.07 3.14
N PRO A 338 -11.34 6.36 2.03
CA PRO A 338 -11.39 6.95 0.70
C PRO A 338 -12.74 7.59 0.39
N LYS A 339 -13.83 7.13 1.02
CA LYS A 339 -15.17 7.69 0.83
C LYS A 339 -15.17 9.13 1.33
N ALA A 340 -15.24 10.07 0.41
CA ALA A 340 -15.47 11.45 0.77
C ALA A 340 -16.91 11.63 1.25
N LEU A 341 -17.05 12.05 2.51
CA LEU A 341 -18.00 13.10 2.84
C LEU A 341 -17.18 14.23 3.44
N TYR A 342 -16.75 15.17 2.59
CA TYR A 342 -16.56 16.53 3.08
C TYR A 342 -17.95 17.09 3.43
N ALA A 343 -18.47 16.68 4.59
CA ALA A 343 -19.54 17.37 5.29
C ALA A 343 -18.89 18.36 6.28
N GLY A 344 -18.11 19.29 5.75
CA GLY A 344 -17.44 20.34 6.51
C GLY A 344 -17.66 21.67 5.81
N GLU A 345 -18.72 22.36 6.21
CA GLU A 345 -18.94 23.81 6.04
C GLU A 345 -18.74 24.40 4.62
N SER A 346 -19.54 23.97 3.65
CA SER A 346 -19.98 24.88 2.58
C SER A 346 -21.32 25.56 2.94
N GLN A 347 -21.37 26.12 4.15
CA GLN A 347 -22.14 27.33 4.47
C GLN A 347 -21.18 28.45 4.90
N ALA A 348 -19.99 28.52 4.32
CA ALA A 348 -19.37 29.82 4.15
C ALA A 348 -20.27 30.60 3.19
N ALA A 349 -21.03 31.56 3.73
CA ALA A 349 -21.84 32.48 2.96
C ALA A 349 -21.06 32.92 1.72
N ARG A 350 -21.58 32.63 0.53
CA ARG A 350 -21.20 33.41 -0.65
C ARG A 350 -21.36 34.86 -0.22
N PRO A 351 -20.31 35.71 -0.26
CA PRO A 351 -20.56 37.13 -0.11
C PRO A 351 -21.61 37.47 -1.16
N ALA A 352 -22.72 38.06 -0.71
CA ALA A 352 -23.79 38.47 -1.60
C ALA A 352 -23.15 39.25 -2.76
N PRO A 353 -23.56 38.99 -4.02
CA PRO A 353 -23.04 39.77 -5.13
C PRO A 353 -23.25 41.24 -4.79
N VAL A 354 -22.15 41.99 -4.76
CA VAL A 354 -22.20 43.44 -4.60
C VAL A 354 -23.14 43.95 -5.68
N ALA A 355 -24.30 44.43 -5.26
CA ALA A 355 -25.29 44.99 -6.17
C ALA A 355 -24.61 46.12 -6.94
N GLN A 356 -24.43 45.94 -8.25
CA GLN A 356 -24.01 47.03 -9.10
C GLN A 356 -25.08 48.13 -9.01
N PRO A 357 -24.69 49.41 -8.84
CA PRO A 357 -25.65 50.50 -8.85
C PRO A 357 -26.41 50.49 -10.17
N VAL A 358 -27.73 50.45 -10.10
CA VAL A 358 -28.62 50.62 -11.25
C VAL A 358 -28.31 51.98 -11.88
N PRO A 359 -27.97 52.06 -13.18
CA PRO A 359 -27.79 53.35 -13.83
C PRO A 359 -29.13 54.08 -13.85
N GLN A 360 -29.18 55.25 -13.22
CA GLN A 360 -30.34 56.15 -13.29
C GLN A 360 -30.60 56.48 -14.77
N ARG A 361 -31.81 56.17 -15.23
CA ARG A 361 -32.32 56.65 -16.52
C ARG A 361 -32.34 58.17 -16.48
N ALA A 362 -31.43 58.79 -17.21
CA ALA A 362 -31.56 60.19 -17.59
C ALA A 362 -32.84 60.35 -18.42
N ALA A 363 -33.71 61.28 -18.00
CA ALA A 363 -34.86 61.69 -18.76
C ALA A 363 -34.38 62.29 -20.09
N ALA A 364 -34.71 61.61 -21.20
CA ALA A 364 -34.55 62.19 -22.52
C ALA A 364 -35.68 63.22 -22.71
N ALA A 365 -35.29 64.50 -22.74
CA ALA A 365 -36.15 65.57 -23.20
C ALA A 365 -36.36 65.40 -24.72
N GLU A 366 -37.62 65.38 -25.13
CA GLU A 366 -38.04 65.56 -26.52
C GLU A 366 -37.52 66.91 -27.02
N LEU A 367 -36.76 66.89 -28.12
CA LEU A 367 -36.49 68.07 -28.93
C LEU A 367 -36.88 67.73 -30.37
N GLU A 368 -37.87 68.47 -30.82
CA GLU A 368 -38.52 68.43 -32.12
C GLU A 368 -37.53 68.63 -33.27
N ALA A 369 -37.91 68.06 -34.41
CA ALA A 369 -37.24 68.13 -35.69
C ALA A 369 -37.09 69.56 -36.23
N THR A 370 -36.00 69.82 -36.96
CA THR A 370 -36.06 70.70 -38.14
C THR A 370 -35.04 70.23 -39.19
N PRO A 371 -35.42 70.08 -40.47
CA PRO A 371 -34.57 69.49 -41.51
C PRO A 371 -33.85 70.52 -42.38
N ALA A 372 -32.65 70.19 -42.84
CA ALA A 372 -32.12 70.42 -44.20
C ALA A 372 -30.78 69.70 -44.36
#